data_AF-A0A9E0J6C5-F1
#
_entry.id   AF-A0A9E0J6C5-F1
#
_cell.length_a   1.000
_cell.length_b   1.000
_cell.length_c   1.000
_cell.angle_alpha   90.00
_cell.angle_beta   90.00
_cell.angle_gamma   90.00
#
_symmetry.space_group_name_H-M   'P 1'
#
loop_
_entity.id
_entity.type
_entity.pdbx_description
1 polymer ?
#
loop_
_entity_poly.entity_id
_entity_poly.type
_entity_poly.pdbx_seq_one_letter_code
_entity_poly.pdbx_strand_id
1 'polypeptide(L)'
;MIRISMIAALILAGSAGAALAGPMSNPPTERTICIDVGGQSLPAVCKVPASRLDKREDFCLCDEGVKVTAPVCGPGERAPAENIAYEKARKAAARDGSLIGDLYEGRAMCVAARDPLSSF
;
A
#
# COMPACT_ATOMS: atom_id res chain seq x y z
N MET A 1 -10.44 61.84 -29.58
CA MET A 1 -10.83 61.07 -30.78
C MET A 1 -10.82 59.60 -30.42
N ILE A 2 -12.01 59.00 -30.39
CA ILE A 2 -12.26 57.60 -30.03
C ILE A 2 -11.89 56.72 -31.23
N ARG A 3 -11.12 55.65 -31.01
CA ARG A 3 -11.02 54.54 -31.95
C ARG A 3 -11.21 53.23 -31.22
N ILE A 4 -12.46 52.76 -31.29
CA ILE A 4 -12.87 51.39 -31.01
C ILE A 4 -12.33 50.53 -32.14
N SER A 5 -11.63 49.46 -31.83
CA SER A 5 -11.38 48.35 -32.76
C SER A 5 -11.36 47.06 -31.96
N MET A 6 -12.48 46.34 -32.07
CA MET A 6 -12.61 44.93 -31.72
C MET A 6 -11.65 44.10 -32.59
N ILE A 7 -10.85 43.24 -31.97
CA ILE A 7 -10.43 41.97 -32.59
C ILE A 7 -10.49 40.90 -31.49
N ALA A 8 -11.41 39.96 -31.68
CA ALA A 8 -11.53 38.73 -30.92
C ALA A 8 -10.40 37.77 -31.31
N ALA A 9 -9.73 37.18 -30.33
CA ALA A 9 -8.97 35.95 -30.50
C ALA A 9 -9.41 34.98 -29.40
N LEU A 10 -10.09 33.90 -29.79
CA LEU A 10 -10.43 32.79 -28.91
C LEU A 10 -9.11 32.20 -28.37
N ILE A 11 -8.92 32.33 -27.06
CA ILE A 11 -7.76 31.81 -26.35
C ILE A 11 -8.07 30.40 -25.86
N LEU A 12 -7.19 29.47 -26.26
CA LEU A 12 -6.90 28.14 -25.72
C LEU A 12 -8.00 27.07 -25.78
N ALA A 13 -7.91 26.24 -26.81
CA ALA A 13 -8.37 24.86 -26.75
C ALA A 13 -7.73 24.17 -25.54
N GLY A 14 -8.57 23.78 -24.58
CA GLY A 14 -8.16 23.03 -23.41
C GLY A 14 -7.48 21.74 -23.84
N SER A 15 -6.19 21.62 -23.54
CA SER A 15 -5.52 20.34 -23.48
C SER A 15 -6.27 19.49 -22.48
N ALA A 16 -7.04 18.52 -22.97
CA ALA A 16 -7.55 17.44 -22.16
C ALA A 16 -6.34 16.80 -21.48
N GLY A 17 -6.15 17.12 -20.21
CA GLY A 17 -5.14 16.50 -19.39
C GLY A 17 -5.43 15.01 -19.32
N ALA A 18 -4.73 14.24 -20.15
CA ALA A 18 -4.46 12.86 -19.83
C ALA A 18 -3.67 12.91 -18.51
N ALA A 19 -4.38 12.74 -17.40
CA ALA A 19 -3.75 12.49 -16.12
C ALA A 19 -3.07 11.13 -16.23
N LEU A 20 -1.84 11.13 -16.77
CA LEU A 20 -0.87 10.08 -16.58
C LEU A 20 -0.77 9.91 -15.06
N ALA A 21 -1.31 8.81 -14.55
CA ALA A 21 -1.10 8.39 -13.18
C ALA A 21 0.39 8.07 -13.03
N GLY A 22 1.19 9.09 -12.73
CA GLY A 22 2.59 8.92 -12.37
C GLY A 22 2.72 8.06 -11.12
N PRO A 23 3.87 7.40 -10.92
CA PRO A 23 4.13 6.62 -9.71
C PRO A 23 3.95 7.54 -8.49
N MET A 24 3.17 7.10 -7.51
CA MET A 24 2.92 7.85 -6.28
C MET A 24 4.25 8.20 -5.60
N SER A 25 4.40 9.46 -5.23
CA SER A 25 5.62 10.01 -4.64
C SER A 25 5.90 9.56 -3.19
N ASN A 26 5.01 8.78 -2.57
CA ASN A 26 5.18 8.26 -1.21
C ASN A 26 4.36 6.97 -1.01
N PRO A 27 4.81 5.81 -1.52
CA PRO A 27 4.14 4.54 -1.25
C PRO A 27 4.21 4.24 0.27
N PRO A 28 3.16 3.62 0.85
CA PRO A 28 3.20 3.23 2.25
C PRO A 28 4.36 2.25 2.48
N THR A 29 5.22 2.58 3.46
CA THR A 29 6.38 1.76 3.85
C THR A 29 6.00 0.61 4.79
N GLU A 30 4.79 0.66 5.33
CA GLU A 30 4.23 -0.29 6.29
C GLU A 30 2.77 -0.55 5.93
N ARG A 31 2.27 -1.73 6.31
CA ARG A 31 0.85 -2.09 6.19
C ARG A 31 0.41 -3.00 7.32
N THR A 32 -0.89 -3.02 7.55
CA THR A 32 -1.51 -3.97 8.44
C THR A 32 -1.76 -5.27 7.69
N ILE A 33 -1.40 -6.39 8.34
CA ILE A 33 -1.78 -7.74 7.93
C ILE A 33 -2.49 -8.42 9.09
N CYS A 34 -3.28 -9.44 8.74
CA CYS A 34 -3.84 -10.35 9.73
C CYS A 34 -3.00 -11.62 9.72
N ILE A 35 -2.62 -12.11 10.90
CA ILE A 35 -1.89 -13.37 11.06
C ILE A 35 -2.75 -14.34 11.86
N ASP A 36 -3.00 -15.52 11.32
CA ASP A 36 -3.78 -16.55 12.00
C ASP A 36 -2.99 -17.22 13.15
N VAL A 37 -3.63 -18.16 13.86
CA VAL A 37 -2.97 -18.91 14.94
C VAL A 37 -1.86 -19.84 14.43
N GLY A 38 -1.80 -20.16 13.13
CA GLY A 38 -0.75 -20.94 12.49
C GLY A 38 0.47 -20.10 12.11
N GLY A 39 0.32 -18.78 11.98
CA GLY A 39 1.32 -17.88 11.42
C GLY A 39 1.11 -17.57 9.94
N GLN A 40 0.00 -17.99 9.33
CA GLN A 40 -0.38 -17.68 7.95
C GLN A 40 -0.93 -16.27 7.84
N SER A 41 -0.65 -15.61 6.72
CA SER A 41 -1.25 -14.30 6.43
C SER A 41 -2.70 -14.47 5.96
N LEU A 42 -3.61 -13.74 6.60
CA LEU A 42 -5.02 -13.64 6.21
C LEU A 42 -5.29 -12.29 5.53
N PRO A 43 -6.30 -12.22 4.63
CA PRO A 43 -6.71 -10.96 4.03
C PRO A 43 -7.29 -10.02 5.10
N ALA A 44 -6.68 -8.86 5.26
CA ALA A 44 -7.18 -7.81 6.14
C ALA A 44 -8.24 -6.97 5.43
N VAL A 45 -9.43 -6.85 6.04
CA VAL A 45 -10.49 -5.96 5.58
C VAL A 45 -10.15 -4.54 6.04
N CYS A 46 -9.51 -3.78 5.15
CA CYS A 46 -9.04 -2.44 5.44
C CYS A 46 -9.88 -1.40 4.73
N LYS A 47 -10.35 -0.40 5.48
CA LYS A 47 -10.91 0.82 4.93
C LYS A 47 -9.74 1.74 4.57
N VAL A 48 -9.59 2.00 3.28
CA VAL A 48 -8.63 2.96 2.74
C VAL A 48 -9.42 4.18 2.29
N PRO A 49 -9.00 5.40 2.62
CA PRO A 49 -9.69 6.59 2.16
C PRO A 49 -9.68 6.65 0.62
N ALA A 50 -10.76 7.16 0.02
CA ALA A 50 -10.88 7.27 -1.44
C ALA A 50 -9.88 8.25 -2.08
N SER A 51 -9.06 8.91 -1.27
CA SER A 51 -8.03 9.83 -1.72
C SER A 51 -6.90 9.06 -2.41
N ARG A 52 -6.47 9.57 -3.57
CA ARG A 52 -5.29 9.05 -4.28
C ARG A 52 -3.97 9.44 -3.61
N LEU A 53 -4.00 10.44 -2.73
CA LEU A 53 -2.83 11.01 -2.08
C LEU A 53 -2.51 10.32 -0.75
N ASP A 54 -3.53 9.84 -0.04
CA ASP A 54 -3.36 9.10 1.20
C ASP A 54 -3.88 7.68 1.02
N LYS A 55 -2.97 6.71 1.03
CA LYS A 55 -3.27 5.28 0.95
C LYS A 55 -2.99 4.56 2.26
N ARG A 56 -2.79 5.30 3.35
CA ARG A 56 -2.66 4.69 4.67
C ARG A 56 -3.99 4.02 5.00
N GLU A 57 -3.90 2.85 5.61
CA GLU A 57 -5.08 2.13 6.05
C GLU A 57 -5.62 2.85 7.29
N ASP A 58 -6.80 3.47 7.18
CA ASP A 58 -7.41 4.19 8.31
C ASP A 58 -7.84 3.19 9.39
N PHE A 59 -8.41 2.06 8.95
CA PHE A 59 -8.94 1.05 9.84
C PHE A 59 -8.90 -0.33 9.18
N CYS A 60 -8.23 -1.28 9.82
CA CYS A 60 -8.19 -2.68 9.39
C CYS A 60 -8.79 -3.59 10.45
N LEU A 61 -9.69 -4.46 10.01
CA LEU A 61 -10.26 -5.55 10.80
C LEU A 61 -9.59 -6.87 10.43
N CYS A 62 -9.31 -7.66 11.46
CA CYS A 62 -8.94 -9.06 11.35
C CYS A 62 -10.05 -9.85 12.03
N ASP A 63 -11.01 -10.33 11.24
CA ASP A 63 -12.12 -11.14 11.76
C ASP A 63 -11.61 -12.45 12.36
N GLU A 64 -10.54 -12.98 11.75
CA GLU A 64 -9.78 -14.12 12.23
C GLU A 64 -8.31 -13.73 12.37
N GLY A 65 -7.69 -14.12 13.48
CA GLY A 65 -6.26 -13.88 13.75
C GLY A 65 -5.96 -12.56 14.49
N VAL A 66 -4.68 -12.18 14.46
CA VAL A 66 -4.13 -11.01 15.12
C VAL A 66 -3.73 -9.94 14.11
N LYS A 67 -3.99 -8.68 14.46
CA LYS A 67 -3.59 -7.51 13.70
C LYS A 67 -2.10 -7.25 13.90
N VAL A 68 -1.34 -7.19 12.82
CA VAL A 68 0.12 -7.05 12.85
C VAL A 68 0.58 -6.00 11.85
N THR A 69 1.46 -5.11 12.28
CA THR A 69 2.10 -4.11 11.41
C THR A 69 3.33 -4.73 10.76
N ALA A 70 3.40 -4.74 9.44
CA ALA A 70 4.52 -5.32 8.70
C ALA A 70 5.14 -4.31 7.72
N PRO A 71 6.46 -4.31 7.54
CA PRO A 71 7.11 -3.47 6.54
C PRO A 71 6.78 -3.97 5.14
N VAL A 72 6.56 -3.04 4.22
CA VAL A 72 6.42 -3.36 2.78
C VAL A 72 7.81 -3.62 2.21
N CYS A 73 7.96 -4.67 1.40
CA CYS A 73 9.24 -4.98 0.75
C CYS A 73 9.73 -3.82 -0.09
N GLY A 74 11.04 -3.55 -0.05
CA GLY A 74 11.65 -2.46 -0.81
C GLY A 74 11.55 -2.66 -2.32
N PRO A 75 11.82 -1.62 -3.13
CA PRO A 75 11.83 -1.75 -4.59
C PRO A 75 12.76 -2.87 -5.06
N GLY A 76 12.22 -3.83 -5.82
CA GLY A 76 12.98 -4.98 -6.34
C GLY A 76 13.22 -6.11 -5.33
N GLU A 77 12.85 -5.94 -4.07
CA GLU A 77 12.88 -7.00 -3.06
C GLU A 77 11.64 -7.87 -3.16
N ARG A 78 11.81 -9.18 -2.97
CA ARG A 78 10.71 -10.14 -2.89
C ARG A 78 10.46 -10.52 -1.43
N ALA A 79 9.19 -10.58 -1.05
CA ALA A 79 8.80 -11.15 0.23
C ALA A 79 9.38 -12.56 0.41
N PRO A 80 9.70 -12.98 1.66
CA PRO A 80 10.06 -14.36 1.94
C PRO A 80 9.03 -15.34 1.37
N ALA A 81 9.49 -16.50 0.91
CA ALA A 81 8.60 -17.50 0.34
C ALA A 81 7.66 -18.06 1.42
N GLU A 82 6.37 -18.10 1.13
CA GLU A 82 5.37 -18.69 2.03
C GLU A 82 5.60 -20.19 2.17
N ASN A 83 5.94 -20.62 3.39
CA ASN A 83 6.14 -22.00 3.76
C ASN A 83 5.96 -22.18 5.28
N ILE A 84 5.84 -23.43 5.74
CA ILE A 84 5.58 -23.74 7.15
C ILE A 84 6.66 -23.20 8.10
N ALA A 85 7.93 -23.15 7.67
CA ALA A 85 9.00 -22.60 8.51
C ALA A 85 8.88 -21.08 8.65
N TYR A 86 8.57 -20.38 7.56
CA TYR A 86 8.31 -18.95 7.57
C TYR A 86 7.07 -18.60 8.39
N GLU A 87 5.97 -19.35 8.24
CA GLU A 87 4.75 -19.16 9.03
C GLU A 87 5.04 -19.27 10.54
N LYS A 88 5.79 -20.30 10.96
CA LYS A 88 6.17 -20.47 12.36
C LYS A 88 7.03 -19.31 12.88
N ALA A 89 8.00 -18.87 12.08
CA ALA A 89 8.85 -17.75 12.44
C ALA A 89 8.04 -16.45 12.56
N ARG A 90 7.15 -16.19 11.60
CA ARG A 90 6.25 -15.04 11.59
C ARG A 90 5.29 -15.05 12.78
N LYS A 91 4.73 -16.21 13.14
CA LYS A 91 3.91 -16.36 14.36
C LYS A 91 4.69 -15.99 15.63
N ALA A 92 5.97 -16.35 15.69
CA ALA A 92 6.80 -16.06 16.85
C ALA A 92 7.16 -14.57 16.93
N ALA A 93 7.50 -13.96 15.79
CA ALA A 93 7.81 -12.54 15.67
C ALA A 93 6.60 -11.65 15.99
N ALA A 94 5.44 -11.94 15.39
CA ALA A 94 4.22 -11.15 15.47
C ALA A 94 3.55 -11.05 16.87
N ARG A 95 4.16 -11.60 17.92
CA ARG A 95 3.59 -11.63 19.28
C ARG A 95 3.42 -10.25 19.90
N ASP A 96 4.25 -9.30 19.50
CA ASP A 96 4.18 -7.90 19.93
C ASP A 96 3.27 -7.04 19.03
N GLY A 97 2.66 -7.65 18.00
CA GLY A 97 1.83 -6.96 17.02
C GLY A 97 2.60 -6.30 15.88
N SER A 98 3.89 -6.61 15.70
CA SER A 98 4.74 -6.06 14.65
C SER A 98 5.60 -7.14 13.98
N LEU A 99 6.01 -6.86 12.74
CA LEU A 99 7.12 -7.55 12.05
C LEU A 99 8.27 -6.58 11.70
N ILE A 100 8.20 -5.34 12.20
CA ILE A 100 9.17 -4.30 11.88
C ILE A 100 10.50 -4.63 12.56
N GLY A 101 11.53 -4.82 11.74
CA GLY A 101 12.87 -5.19 12.22
C GLY A 101 13.07 -6.69 12.40
N ASP A 102 12.02 -7.50 12.27
CA ASP A 102 12.13 -8.95 12.34
C ASP A 102 12.79 -9.55 11.10
N LEU A 103 13.56 -10.60 11.34
CA LEU A 103 14.33 -11.29 10.32
C LEU A 103 13.94 -12.76 10.22
N TYR A 104 13.80 -13.24 9.00
CA TYR A 104 13.72 -14.66 8.65
C TYR A 104 14.90 -15.02 7.74
N GLU A 105 15.71 -16.00 8.13
CA GLU A 105 16.91 -16.42 7.37
C GLU A 105 17.86 -15.25 7.03
N GLY A 106 17.97 -14.28 7.95
CA GLY A 106 18.81 -13.09 7.76
C GLY A 106 18.21 -12.02 6.83
N ARG A 107 16.95 -12.19 6.40
CA ARG A 107 16.22 -11.24 5.54
C ARG A 107 15.06 -10.62 6.29
N ALA A 108 14.68 -9.39 5.96
CA ALA A 108 13.53 -8.73 6.57
C ALA A 108 12.24 -9.52 6.34
N MET A 109 11.42 -9.67 7.39
CA MET A 109 10.06 -10.17 7.29
C MET A 109 9.14 -9.09 6.69
N CYS A 110 9.29 -8.86 5.39
CA CYS A 110 8.50 -7.88 4.64
C CYS A 110 7.33 -8.53 3.91
N VAL A 111 6.32 -7.71 3.61
CA VAL A 111 5.15 -8.10 2.84
C VAL A 111 5.10 -7.41 1.50
N ALA A 112 4.53 -8.08 0.50
CA ALA A 112 4.33 -7.47 -0.81
C ALA A 112 3.43 -6.23 -0.70
N ALA A 113 3.73 -5.22 -1.52
CA ALA A 113 2.85 -4.09 -1.73
C ALA A 113 1.48 -4.59 -2.23
N ARG A 114 0.37 -4.02 -1.73
CA ARG A 114 -0.95 -4.34 -2.28
C ARG A 114 -1.01 -3.87 -3.73
N ASP A 115 -1.40 -4.77 -4.62
CA ASP A 115 -1.72 -4.40 -5.99
C ASP A 115 -3.06 -3.66 -5.97
N PRO A 116 -3.16 -2.40 -6.47
CA PRO A 116 -4.41 -1.65 -6.46
C PRO A 116 -5.54 -2.28 -7.28
N LEU A 117 -5.27 -3.32 -8.07
CA LEU A 117 -6.27 -4.02 -8.89
C LEU A 117 -6.78 -5.33 -8.27
N SER A 118 -6.24 -5.79 -7.14
CA SER A 118 -6.63 -7.07 -6.52
C SER A 118 -7.69 -6.93 -5.41
N SER A 119 -8.48 -5.84 -5.43
CA SER A 119 -9.59 -5.61 -4.50
C SER A 119 -10.92 -5.91 -5.21
N PHE A 120 -11.16 -7.17 -5.57
CA PHE A 120 -12.46 -7.68 -6.04
C PHE A 120 -12.65 -9.11 -5.55
#